data_AF-A0A9X8C416-F1
#
_entry.id   AF-A0A9X8C416-F1
#
_cell.length_a   1.000
_cell.length_b   1.000
_cell.length_c   1.000
_cell.angle_alpha   90.00
_cell.angle_beta   90.00
_cell.angle_gamma   90.00
#
_symmetry.space_group_name_H-M   'P 1'
#
loop_
_entity.id
_entity.type
_entity.pdbx_description
1 polymer ?
#
loop_
_entity_poly.entity_id
_entity_poly.type
_entity_poly.pdbx_seq_one_letter_code
_entity_poly.pdbx_strand_id
1 'polypeptide(L)'
;MAQNKYRVTFISPSEVEQRTVMAANSLPDLIRKVESIIADPNGYFVNDKKNNCYFKVIKENVTFIQYELLFSDKEIHIEKLKHIAPVVLKRLFEKINDPELYALALLDVDIATKEYVLAEMNSELRIRVETELSKKWEAMPTEIVGAQEVLLEALASFIQD
;
A
#
# COMPACT_ATOMS: atom_id res chain seq x y z
N MET A 1 -5.51 -1.70 -16.68
CA MET A 1 -5.12 -1.34 -15.31
C MET A 1 -3.61 -1.25 -15.31
N ALA A 2 -3.05 -0.06 -15.10
CA ALA A 2 -1.61 0.05 -14.98
C ALA A 2 -1.19 -0.50 -13.61
N GLN A 3 0.01 -1.05 -13.55
CA GLN A 3 0.52 -1.76 -12.37
C GLN A 3 1.48 -0.83 -11.64
N ASN A 4 1.47 -0.90 -10.31
CA ASN A 4 2.48 -0.24 -9.50
C ASN A 4 3.85 -0.75 -9.91
N LYS A 5 4.83 0.15 -9.97
CA LYS A 5 6.24 -0.19 -10.21
C LYS A 5 6.97 -0.19 -8.89
N TYR A 6 7.67 -1.28 -8.62
CA TYR A 6 8.49 -1.44 -7.43
C TYR A 6 9.94 -1.68 -7.83
N ARG A 7 10.86 -1.17 -7.01
CA ARG A 7 12.24 -1.61 -6.99
C ARG A 7 12.36 -2.73 -5.97
N VAL A 8 12.94 -3.84 -6.41
CA VAL A 8 13.30 -4.96 -5.55
C VAL A 8 14.81 -5.00 -5.45
N THR A 9 15.32 -4.89 -4.23
CA THR A 9 16.75 -4.91 -3.93
C THR A 9 17.07 -6.16 -3.13
N PHE A 10 17.93 -7.01 -3.69
CA PHE A 10 18.46 -8.21 -3.06
C PHE A 10 19.80 -7.86 -2.42
N ILE A 11 19.95 -8.14 -1.12
CA ILE A 11 21.14 -7.80 -0.36
C ILE A 11 21.78 -9.09 0.14
N SER A 12 23.03 -9.30 -0.23
CA SER A 12 23.82 -10.48 0.18
C SER A 12 24.54 -10.24 1.51
N PRO A 13 25.08 -11.29 2.16
CA PRO A 13 25.85 -11.15 3.40
C PRO A 13 27.09 -10.26 3.30
N SER A 14 27.63 -10.10 2.08
CA SER A 14 28.75 -9.20 1.79
C SER A 14 28.31 -7.78 1.40
N GLU A 15 27.06 -7.41 1.67
CA GLU A 15 26.45 -6.11 1.32
C GLU A 15 26.45 -5.80 -0.19
N VAL A 16 26.69 -6.81 -1.03
CA VAL A 16 26.53 -6.66 -2.48
C VAL A 16 25.04 -6.59 -2.78
N GLU A 17 24.63 -5.52 -3.45
CA GLU A 17 23.25 -5.28 -3.85
C GLU A 17 23.03 -5.65 -5.32
N GLN A 18 21.91 -6.32 -5.59
CA GLN A 18 21.36 -6.48 -6.94
C GLN A 18 19.95 -5.94 -6.97
N ARG A 19 19.60 -5.19 -8.01
CA ARG A 19 18.35 -4.45 -8.07
C ARG A 19 17.62 -4.76 -9.37
N THR A 20 16.30 -4.88 -9.29
CA THR A 20 15.39 -5.06 -10.43
C THR A 20 14.17 -4.17 -10.25
N VAL A 21 13.53 -3.78 -11.35
CA VAL A 21 12.24 -3.09 -11.34
C VAL A 21 11.17 -4.03 -11.83
N MET A 22 10.11 -4.18 -11.05
CA MET A 22 9.00 -5.10 -11.33
C MET A 22 7.66 -4.40 -11.17
N ALA A 23 6.68 -4.88 -11.93
CA ALA A 23 5.32 -4.39 -11.88
C ALA A 23 4.39 -5.38 -11.16
N ALA A 24 3.57 -4.88 -10.24
CA ALA A 24 2.58 -5.66 -9.50
C ALA A 24 1.38 -4.80 -9.10
N ASN A 25 0.25 -5.42 -8.78
CA ASN A 25 -0.95 -4.70 -8.35
C ASN A 25 -0.83 -4.24 -6.88
N SER A 26 -0.07 -4.98 -6.07
CA SER A 26 0.14 -4.74 -4.64
C SER A 26 1.51 -5.29 -4.21
N LEU A 27 1.96 -4.93 -3.00
CA LEU A 27 3.20 -5.47 -2.42
C LEU A 27 3.12 -7.00 -2.16
N PRO A 28 2.02 -7.56 -1.60
CA PRO A 28 1.87 -9.01 -1.47
C PRO A 28 1.97 -9.76 -2.80
N ASP A 29 1.38 -9.21 -3.87
CA ASP A 29 1.47 -9.80 -5.20
C ASP A 29 2.91 -9.75 -5.74
N LEU A 30 3.63 -8.65 -5.50
CA LEU A 30 5.04 -8.54 -5.84
C LEU A 30 5.89 -9.58 -5.11
N ILE A 31 5.69 -9.75 -3.80
CA ILE A 31 6.43 -10.72 -2.98
C ILE A 31 6.23 -12.12 -3.54
N ARG A 32 4.98 -12.53 -3.79
CA ARG A 32 4.68 -13.84 -4.40
C ARG A 32 5.35 -14.04 -5.76
N LYS A 33 5.37 -13.01 -6.62
CA LYS A 33 6.07 -13.05 -7.91
C LYS A 33 7.58 -13.25 -7.72
N VAL A 34 8.20 -12.49 -6.82
CA VAL A 34 9.64 -12.58 -6.54
C VAL A 34 9.99 -13.97 -6.00
N GLU A 35 9.22 -14.50 -5.05
CA GLU A 35 9.41 -15.84 -4.51
C GLU A 35 9.24 -16.92 -5.59
N SER A 36 8.24 -16.79 -6.46
CA SER A 36 8.03 -17.71 -7.59
C SER A 36 9.22 -17.73 -8.55
N ILE A 37 9.84 -16.57 -8.84
CA ILE A 37 11.01 -16.48 -9.72
C ILE A 37 12.25 -17.08 -9.02
N ILE A 38 12.42 -16.86 -7.72
CA ILE A 38 13.53 -17.47 -6.95
C ILE A 38 13.40 -18.99 -6.89
N ALA A 39 12.17 -19.51 -6.77
CA ALA A 39 11.92 -20.95 -6.70
C ALA A 39 12.09 -21.66 -8.06
N ASP A 40 11.97 -20.94 -9.17
CA ASP A 40 12.16 -21.49 -10.51
C ASP A 40 13.66 -21.71 -10.80
N PRO A 41 14.10 -22.95 -11.13
CA PRO A 41 15.48 -23.23 -11.52
C PRO A 41 15.97 -22.39 -12.72
N ASN A 42 15.06 -21.94 -13.58
CA ASN A 42 15.33 -21.09 -14.74
C ASN A 42 14.97 -19.61 -14.50
N GLY A 43 14.52 -19.26 -13.30
CA GLY A 43 14.14 -17.90 -12.95
C GLY A 43 15.32 -16.95 -12.93
N TYR A 44 15.13 -15.77 -13.52
CA TYR A 44 16.11 -14.68 -13.53
C TYR A 44 15.43 -13.33 -13.41
N PHE A 45 16.18 -12.35 -12.94
CA PHE A 45 15.79 -10.95 -12.84
C PHE A 45 16.59 -10.10 -13.81
N VAL A 46 16.01 -8.98 -14.24
CA VAL A 46 16.68 -7.99 -15.09
C VAL A 46 17.28 -6.91 -14.20
N ASN A 47 18.55 -6.57 -14.40
CA ASN A 47 19.22 -5.52 -13.64
C ASN A 47 18.70 -4.13 -14.03
N ASP A 48 18.31 -3.31 -13.04
CA ASP A 48 17.72 -1.99 -13.28
C ASP A 48 18.72 -0.92 -13.78
N LYS A 49 20.03 -1.08 -13.53
CA LYS A 49 21.09 -0.15 -13.94
C LYS A 49 21.71 -0.48 -15.30
N LYS A 50 21.57 -1.71 -15.76
CA LYS A 50 22.18 -2.19 -17.02
C LYS A 50 21.14 -2.96 -17.83
N ASN A 51 20.52 -2.27 -18.80
CA ASN A 51 19.66 -2.91 -19.78
C ASN A 51 20.43 -4.08 -20.44
N ASN A 52 19.82 -5.27 -20.45
CA ASN A 52 20.37 -6.56 -20.92
C ASN A 52 21.33 -7.31 -19.97
N CYS A 53 21.45 -6.91 -18.71
CA CYS A 53 22.08 -7.75 -17.69
C CYS A 53 21.02 -8.53 -16.91
N TYR A 54 21.17 -9.85 -16.85
CA TYR A 54 20.32 -10.73 -16.06
C TYR A 54 21.10 -11.28 -14.87
N PHE A 55 20.41 -11.51 -13.76
CA PHE A 55 21.00 -12.15 -12.60
C PHE A 55 20.04 -13.18 -12.01
N LYS A 56 20.61 -14.25 -11.47
CA LYS A 56 19.88 -15.27 -10.73
C LYS A 56 20.09 -15.04 -9.24
N VAL A 57 19.01 -15.11 -8.49
CA VAL A 57 19.05 -15.03 -7.03
C VAL A 57 19.05 -16.46 -6.48
N ILE A 58 20.04 -16.76 -5.65
CA ILE A 58 20.12 -18.01 -4.89
C ILE A 58 19.65 -17.67 -3.48
N LYS A 59 18.56 -18.30 -3.02
CA LYS A 59 17.86 -17.92 -1.78
C LYS A 59 18.78 -17.93 -0.56
N GLU A 60 19.69 -18.89 -0.51
CA GLU A 60 20.68 -19.08 0.56
C GLU A 60 21.71 -17.94 0.64
N ASN A 61 21.89 -17.19 -0.46
CA ASN A 61 22.85 -16.10 -0.55
C ASN A 61 22.21 -14.71 -0.36
N VAL A 62 20.95 -14.66 0.09
CA VAL A 62 20.22 -13.41 0.37
C VAL A 62 20.06 -13.25 1.87
N THR A 63 20.51 -12.13 2.41
CA THR A 63 20.29 -11.77 3.82
C THR A 63 18.91 -11.16 4.02
N PHE A 64 18.51 -10.22 3.17
CA PHE A 64 17.16 -9.65 3.15
C PHE A 64 16.82 -9.09 1.77
N ILE A 65 15.52 -8.95 1.51
CA ILE A 65 14.97 -8.35 0.28
C ILE A 65 14.23 -7.08 0.67
N GLN A 66 14.61 -5.97 0.06
CA GLN A 66 13.94 -4.68 0.23
C GLN A 66 13.01 -4.42 -0.96
N TYR A 67 11.80 -3.97 -0.65
CA TYR A 67 10.80 -3.58 -1.64
C TYR A 67 10.50 -2.08 -1.48
N GLU A 68 10.68 -1.33 -2.56
CA GLU A 68 10.44 0.12 -2.60
C GLU A 68 9.42 0.42 -3.70
N LEU A 69 8.35 1.13 -3.37
CA LEU A 69 7.36 1.60 -4.34
C LEU A 69 7.94 2.79 -5.10
N LEU A 70 8.18 2.64 -6.41
CA LEU A 70 8.67 3.71 -7.28
C LEU A 70 7.55 4.54 -7.90
N PHE A 71 6.46 3.87 -8.25
CA PHE A 71 5.30 4.49 -8.86
C PHE A 71 4.05 3.72 -8.48
N SER A 72 3.06 4.42 -7.94
CA SER A 72 1.72 3.90 -7.70
C SER A 72 0.82 4.30 -8.86
N ASP A 73 0.08 3.36 -9.44
CA ASP A 73 -1.03 3.69 -10.36
C ASP A 73 -2.31 4.08 -9.58
N LYS A 74 -2.33 3.89 -8.26
CA LYS A 74 -3.36 4.47 -7.40
C LYS A 74 -3.06 5.96 -7.27
N GLU A 75 -3.77 6.81 -8.03
CA GLU A 75 -3.65 8.28 -8.00
C GLU A 75 -3.94 8.88 -6.61
N ILE A 76 -4.67 8.16 -5.77
CA ILE A 76 -5.10 8.60 -4.45
C ILE A 76 -4.37 7.78 -3.38
N HIS A 77 -3.47 8.44 -2.66
CA HIS A 77 -2.93 7.97 -1.40
C HIS A 77 -3.83 8.42 -0.24
N ILE A 78 -3.83 7.70 0.89
CA ILE A 78 -4.69 8.05 2.02
C ILE A 78 -4.40 9.46 2.58
N GLU A 79 -3.17 9.93 2.50
CA GLU A 79 -2.75 11.29 2.89
C GLU A 79 -3.30 12.37 1.96
N LYS A 80 -3.82 11.98 0.78
CA LYS A 80 -4.48 12.90 -0.16
C LYS A 80 -5.96 13.08 0.13
N LEU A 81 -6.55 12.35 1.10
CA LEU A 81 -7.96 12.53 1.48
C LEU A 81 -8.29 13.98 1.85
N LYS A 82 -7.35 14.71 2.47
CA LYS A 82 -7.51 16.15 2.78
C LYS A 82 -7.66 17.09 1.58
N HIS A 83 -7.41 16.60 0.38
CA HIS A 83 -7.58 17.34 -0.87
C HIS A 83 -8.80 16.88 -1.67
N ILE A 84 -9.51 15.85 -1.18
CA ILE A 84 -10.74 15.38 -1.81
C ILE A 84 -11.90 16.31 -1.41
N ALA A 85 -12.75 16.62 -2.39
CA ALA A 85 -13.92 17.46 -2.17
C ALA A 85 -14.84 16.82 -1.10
N PRO A 86 -15.34 17.60 -0.13
CA PRO A 86 -16.23 17.12 0.93
C PRO A 86 -17.41 16.26 0.46
N VAL A 87 -18.01 16.61 -0.69
CA VAL A 87 -19.13 15.87 -1.28
C VAL A 87 -18.76 14.42 -1.63
N VAL A 88 -17.52 14.17 -2.06
CA VAL A 88 -17.03 12.83 -2.41
C VAL A 88 -16.75 12.01 -1.14
N LEU A 89 -16.18 12.64 -0.11
CA LEU A 89 -16.00 11.99 1.19
C LEU A 89 -17.33 11.61 1.83
N LYS A 90 -18.35 12.47 1.73
CA LYS A 90 -19.70 12.16 2.23
C LYS A 90 -20.30 10.94 1.52
N ARG A 91 -20.13 10.84 0.20
CA ARG A 91 -20.51 9.63 -0.56
C ARG A 91 -19.74 8.39 -0.10
N LEU A 92 -18.46 8.52 0.24
CA LEU A 92 -17.68 7.42 0.81
C LEU A 92 -18.27 6.94 2.14
N PHE A 93 -18.60 7.86 3.05
CA PHE A 93 -19.18 7.54 4.36
C PHE A 93 -20.59 6.92 4.25
N GLU A 94 -21.35 7.30 3.24
CA GLU A 94 -22.64 6.67 2.93
C GLU A 94 -22.46 5.25 2.37
N LYS A 95 -21.42 5.03 1.56
CA LYS A 95 -21.11 3.73 0.95
C LYS A 95 -20.52 2.73 1.95
N ILE A 96 -19.67 3.20 2.86
CA ILE A 96 -18.98 2.41 3.86
C ILE A 96 -19.34 2.97 5.24
N ASN A 97 -20.19 2.27 5.97
CA ASN A 97 -20.56 2.62 7.35
C ASN A 97 -19.88 1.66 8.34
N ASP A 98 -18.55 1.60 8.29
CA ASP A 98 -17.72 0.75 9.13
C ASP A 98 -16.72 1.60 9.95
N PRO A 99 -17.04 1.89 11.23
CA PRO A 99 -16.17 2.71 12.07
C PRO A 99 -14.80 2.07 12.35
N GLU A 100 -14.73 0.74 12.39
CA GLU A 100 -13.50 0.02 12.68
C GLU A 100 -12.52 0.16 11.51
N LEU A 101 -13.03 0.01 10.29
CA LEU A 101 -12.26 0.23 9.07
C LEU A 101 -11.68 1.65 8.99
N TYR A 102 -12.47 2.67 9.32
CA TYR A 102 -11.99 4.05 9.37
C TYR A 102 -10.95 4.26 10.47
N ALA A 103 -11.16 3.69 11.65
CA ALA A 103 -10.21 3.82 12.74
C ALA A 103 -8.85 3.20 12.35
N LEU A 104 -8.86 1.97 11.82
CA LEU A 104 -7.68 1.28 11.32
C LEU A 104 -6.96 2.09 10.23
N ALA A 105 -7.69 2.57 9.23
CA ALA A 105 -7.10 3.32 8.12
C ALA A 105 -6.46 4.65 8.55
N LEU A 106 -6.94 5.25 9.65
CA LEU A 106 -6.48 6.53 10.21
C LEU A 106 -5.45 6.39 11.35
N LEU A 107 -4.91 5.18 11.60
CA LEU A 107 -3.87 4.96 12.60
C LEU A 107 -2.52 5.55 12.17
N ASP A 108 -2.12 5.35 10.92
CA ASP A 108 -0.82 5.73 10.36
C ASP A 108 -0.95 6.81 9.28
N VAL A 109 -1.67 7.90 9.60
CA VAL A 109 -1.83 9.05 8.71
C VAL A 109 -1.46 10.35 9.43
N ASP A 110 -1.09 11.37 8.67
CA ASP A 110 -0.78 12.67 9.25
C ASP A 110 -2.00 13.31 9.94
N ILE A 111 -1.74 14.06 11.01
CA ILE A 111 -2.78 14.68 11.86
C ILE A 111 -3.74 15.52 11.02
N ALA A 112 -3.24 16.28 10.04
CA ALA A 112 -4.09 17.14 9.23
C ALA A 112 -5.07 16.34 8.35
N THR A 113 -4.62 15.22 7.79
CA THR A 113 -5.51 14.29 7.07
C THR A 113 -6.55 13.67 7.99
N LYS A 114 -6.12 13.21 9.18
CA LYS A 114 -7.02 12.61 10.17
C LYS A 114 -8.13 13.56 10.62
N GLU A 115 -7.75 14.78 11.02
CA GLU A 115 -8.69 15.81 11.46
C GLU A 115 -9.68 16.20 10.37
N TYR A 116 -9.20 16.36 9.12
CA TYR A 116 -10.06 16.68 8.00
C TYR A 116 -11.11 15.59 7.73
N VAL A 117 -10.68 14.32 7.68
CA VAL A 117 -11.58 13.20 7.43
C VAL A 117 -12.65 13.10 8.53
N LEU A 118 -12.26 13.24 9.81
CA LEU A 118 -13.19 13.22 10.93
C LEU A 118 -14.15 14.41 10.94
N ALA A 119 -13.71 15.59 10.48
CA ALA A 119 -14.54 16.79 10.42
C ALA A 119 -15.67 16.68 9.37
N GLU A 120 -15.45 15.92 8.29
CA GLU A 120 -16.44 15.73 7.23
C GLU A 120 -17.45 14.60 7.52
N MET A 121 -17.16 13.74 8.50
CA MET A 121 -18.09 12.70 8.95
C MET A 121 -19.33 13.30 9.62
N ASN A 122 -20.47 12.64 9.48
CA ASN A 122 -21.63 12.97 10.31
C ASN A 122 -21.34 12.63 11.79
N SER A 123 -22.08 13.28 12.70
CA SER A 123 -21.82 13.16 14.14
C SER A 123 -21.87 11.72 14.66
N GLU A 124 -22.77 10.90 14.13
CA GLU A 124 -22.93 9.51 14.58
C GLU A 124 -21.72 8.66 14.21
N LEU A 125 -21.31 8.68 12.93
CA LEU A 125 -20.15 7.94 12.45
C LEU A 125 -18.87 8.45 13.13
N ARG A 126 -18.71 9.77 13.23
CA ARG A 126 -17.55 10.39 13.86
C ARG A 126 -17.34 9.89 15.29
N ILE A 127 -18.38 9.91 16.13
CA ILE A 127 -18.30 9.45 17.52
C ILE A 127 -17.88 7.97 17.58
N ARG A 128 -18.43 7.13 16.70
CA ARG A 128 -18.08 5.70 16.64
C ARG A 128 -16.62 5.53 16.25
N VAL A 129 -16.14 6.24 15.23
CA VAL A 129 -14.73 6.19 14.79
C VAL A 129 -13.78 6.71 15.86
N GLU A 130 -14.09 7.83 16.52
CA GLU A 130 -13.27 8.38 17.61
C GLU A 130 -13.22 7.41 18.80
N THR A 131 -14.32 6.72 19.10
CA THR A 131 -14.35 5.66 20.12
C THR A 131 -13.42 4.51 19.74
N GLU A 132 -13.47 4.04 18.50
CA GLU A 132 -12.57 3.01 17.99
C GLU A 132 -11.09 3.46 18.04
N LEU A 133 -10.79 4.69 17.62
CA LEU A 133 -9.44 5.26 17.66
C LEU A 133 -8.87 5.40 19.08
N SER A 134 -9.73 5.55 20.08
CA SER A 134 -9.30 5.63 21.48
C SER A 134 -8.84 4.29 22.07
N LYS A 135 -9.14 3.17 21.39
CA LYS A 135 -8.68 1.83 21.79
C LYS A 135 -7.17 1.71 21.59
N LYS A 136 -6.53 0.85 22.40
CA LYS A 136 -5.16 0.43 22.14
C LYS A 136 -5.16 -0.58 20.99
N TRP A 137 -4.78 -0.12 19.82
CA TRP A 137 -4.61 -0.96 18.64
C TRP A 137 -3.24 -1.63 18.65
N GLU A 138 -3.23 -2.96 18.52
CA GLU A 138 -2.04 -3.75 18.17
C GLU A 138 -2.12 -4.15 16.69
N ALA A 139 -2.53 -3.20 15.83
CA ALA A 139 -2.70 -3.44 14.40
C ALA A 139 -1.34 -3.58 13.71
N MET A 140 -1.21 -4.63 12.90
CA MET A 140 -0.07 -4.82 12.02
C MET A 140 -0.12 -3.80 10.87
N PRO A 141 1.03 -3.33 10.34
CA PRO A 141 1.05 -2.43 9.18
C PRO A 141 0.25 -2.95 7.98
N THR A 142 0.19 -4.28 7.80
CA THR A 142 -0.61 -4.92 6.74
C THR A 142 -2.11 -4.75 6.92
N GLU A 143 -2.60 -4.70 8.16
CA GLU A 143 -4.02 -4.48 8.46
C GLU A 143 -4.41 -3.02 8.23
N ILE A 144 -3.53 -2.09 8.63
CA ILE A 144 -3.69 -0.66 8.36
C ILE A 144 -3.74 -0.40 6.86
N VAL A 145 -2.76 -0.93 6.11
CA VAL A 145 -2.72 -0.80 4.65
C VAL A 145 -3.95 -1.45 4.02
N GLY A 146 -4.36 -2.64 4.46
CA GLY A 146 -5.58 -3.31 3.98
C GLY A 146 -6.83 -2.43 4.16
N ALA A 147 -6.98 -1.79 5.33
CA ALA A 147 -8.08 -0.88 5.59
C ALA A 147 -8.04 0.36 4.68
N GLN A 148 -6.85 0.94 4.49
CA GLN A 148 -6.64 2.07 3.58
C GLN A 148 -6.98 1.70 2.13
N GLU A 149 -6.60 0.51 1.68
CA GLU A 149 -6.89 0.04 0.32
C GLU A 149 -8.39 -0.08 0.07
N VAL A 150 -9.16 -0.63 1.02
CA VAL A 150 -10.62 -0.72 0.89
C VAL A 150 -11.26 0.66 0.72
N LEU A 151 -10.83 1.65 1.50
CA LEU A 151 -11.34 3.02 1.40
C LEU A 151 -10.98 3.68 0.06
N LEU A 152 -9.74 3.49 -0.39
CA LEU A 152 -9.24 4.06 -1.65
C LEU A 152 -9.91 3.40 -2.87
N GLU A 153 -10.16 2.10 -2.84
CA GLU A 153 -10.92 1.39 -3.89
C GLU A 153 -12.36 1.86 -3.97
N ALA A 154 -13.02 2.07 -2.83
CA ALA A 154 -14.35 2.65 -2.79
C ALA A 154 -14.37 4.09 -3.33
N LEU A 155 -13.36 4.91 -3.04
CA LEU A 155 -13.23 6.25 -3.64
C LEU A 155 -13.00 6.19 -5.15
N ALA A 156 -12.13 5.30 -5.62
CA ALA A 156 -11.84 5.13 -7.04
C ALA A 156 -13.09 4.76 -7.84
N SER A 157 -14.02 4.01 -7.25
CA SER A 157 -15.28 3.66 -7.90
C SER A 157 -16.16 4.88 -8.23
N PHE A 158 -15.98 6.02 -7.56
CA PHE A 158 -16.72 7.25 -7.88
C PHE A 158 -16.14 8.05 -9.05
N ILE A 159 -14.95 7.69 -9.55
CA ILE A 159 -14.30 8.33 -10.70
C ILE A 159 -14.68 7.62 -12.01
N GLN A 160 -15.13 6.37 -11.93
CA GLN A 160 -15.51 5.56 -13.09
C GLN A 160 -16.97 5.76 -13.54
N ASP A 161 -17.75 6.53 -12.79
CA ASP A 161 -19.12 6.97 -13.11
C ASP A 161 -19.13 8.45 -13.53
#